data_AF-A0A6C0HW13-F1
#
_entry.id   AF-A0A6C0HW13-F1
#
_cell.length_a   1.000
_cell.length_b   1.000
_cell.length_c   1.000
_cell.angle_alpha   90.00
_cell.angle_beta   90.00
_cell.angle_gamma   90.00
#
_symmetry.space_group_name_H-M   'P 1'
#
loop_
_entity.id
_entity.type
_entity.pdbx_description
1 polymer ?
#
loop_
_entity_poly.entity_id
_entity_poly.type
_entity_poly.pdbx_seq_one_letter_code
_entity_poly.pdbx_strand_id
1 'polypeptide(L)'
;MPKKNGTVRLHHEKPKNVKNLANITNVDTSSKKKLSIGIFGFGDFGQFLAKTFVKHHTVYAISKSDYTTVAKNMGCRYISLDDVSTIATLDLDVILFSVSIMSFHQVLTSLPKNLFHNKLIVDVLSVKEYPCKEMKEQLPKDCDILCTHPMFGPESGKFGWKDLTFVYDKIRITNETRCKQFLQIWKKEECNMIKMSCEQHDKYTAKSQFVTHVTSRIIEEQSLVPTPIDTKGFETLLNLSKSTCKDSFELFYGLYFYNKHAMKQLNMYKDALYAIEKRLSEYPKKSK
;
A
#
# COMPACT_ATOMS: atom_id res chain seq x y z
N MET A 1 -82.85 -27.83 -11.70
CA MET A 1 -81.64 -27.01 -11.95
C MET A 1 -82.02 -25.54 -11.94
N PRO A 2 -81.09 -24.58 -11.78
CA PRO A 2 -80.03 -24.40 -10.77
C PRO A 2 -80.59 -23.53 -9.61
N LYS A 3 -79.88 -22.91 -8.64
CA LYS A 3 -78.58 -23.09 -7.94
C LYS A 3 -78.85 -22.73 -6.44
N LYS A 4 -77.85 -22.34 -5.61
CA LYS A 4 -78.08 -21.89 -4.20
C LYS A 4 -77.18 -20.72 -3.77
N ASN A 5 -77.69 -19.94 -2.82
CA ASN A 5 -76.99 -18.94 -2.00
C ASN A 5 -75.98 -19.58 -1.02
N GLY A 6 -75.10 -18.78 -0.39
CA GLY A 6 -74.43 -19.21 0.85
C GLY A 6 -73.26 -18.36 1.33
N THR A 7 -73.52 -17.38 2.19
CA THR A 7 -72.51 -16.68 3.01
C THR A 7 -71.81 -17.64 3.97
N VAL A 8 -70.51 -17.48 4.23
CA VAL A 8 -69.77 -18.26 5.26
C VAL A 8 -69.23 -17.34 6.36
N ARG A 9 -69.26 -17.85 7.60
CA ARG A 9 -69.06 -17.12 8.85
C ARG A 9 -67.58 -16.99 9.24
N LEU A 10 -67.28 -15.94 10.01
CA LEU A 10 -66.09 -15.86 10.86
C LEU A 10 -66.22 -16.86 12.03
N HIS A 11 -65.15 -17.59 12.32
CA HIS A 11 -65.00 -18.36 13.56
C HIS A 11 -63.74 -17.89 14.31
N HIS A 12 -63.88 -17.62 15.61
CA HIS A 12 -62.77 -17.39 16.52
C HIS A 12 -62.24 -18.73 17.05
N GLU A 13 -60.92 -18.93 17.00
CA GLU A 13 -60.22 -19.90 17.86
C GLU A 13 -59.17 -19.18 18.73
N LYS A 14 -58.93 -19.75 19.92
CA LYS A 14 -58.07 -19.18 20.98
C LYS A 14 -56.60 -19.63 20.84
N PRO A 15 -55.64 -18.86 21.39
CA PRO A 15 -54.22 -19.04 21.09
C PRO A 15 -53.58 -20.23 21.81
N LYS A 16 -52.51 -20.78 21.22
CA LYS A 16 -51.58 -21.72 21.87
C LYS A 16 -50.12 -21.27 21.74
N ASN A 17 -49.48 -21.17 22.90
CA ASN A 17 -48.07 -20.90 23.22
C ASN A 17 -47.00 -20.90 22.11
N VAL A 18 -46.35 -19.73 21.98
CA VAL A 18 -44.90 -19.51 22.22
C VAL A 18 -43.94 -20.69 21.98
N LYS A 19 -43.04 -20.53 21.00
CA LYS A 19 -41.61 -20.88 21.13
C LYS A 19 -40.75 -20.18 20.06
N ASN A 20 -39.71 -19.48 20.53
CA ASN A 20 -38.48 -19.07 19.84
C ASN A 20 -38.55 -18.52 18.39
N LEU A 21 -38.60 -17.20 18.28
CA LEU A 21 -37.94 -16.44 17.21
C LEU A 21 -36.94 -15.46 17.86
N ALA A 22 -35.77 -16.00 18.18
CA ALA A 22 -34.58 -15.22 18.54
C ALA A 22 -33.47 -15.54 17.53
N ASN A 23 -32.68 -14.52 17.19
CA ASN A 23 -31.55 -14.55 16.26
C ASN A 23 -31.92 -14.64 14.76
N ILE A 24 -31.76 -13.53 14.03
CA ILE A 24 -30.57 -13.28 13.18
C ILE A 24 -30.32 -11.76 13.21
N THR A 25 -29.53 -11.33 14.19
CA THR A 25 -28.74 -10.09 14.13
C THR A 25 -27.39 -10.39 14.77
N ASN A 26 -26.56 -11.17 14.06
CA ASN A 26 -25.13 -11.22 14.35
C ASN A 26 -24.52 -9.87 13.94
N VAL A 27 -24.76 -8.85 14.77
CA VAL A 27 -23.85 -7.73 14.89
C VAL A 27 -22.54 -8.35 15.38
N ASP A 28 -21.50 -8.27 14.56
CA ASP A 28 -20.16 -8.75 14.92
C ASP A 28 -19.59 -7.84 16.01
N THR A 29 -20.01 -8.08 17.25
CA THR A 29 -19.53 -7.41 18.47
C THR A 29 -18.20 -8.00 18.95
N SER A 30 -17.38 -8.48 18.03
CA SER A 30 -15.93 -8.58 18.23
C SER A 30 -15.41 -7.20 18.61
N SER A 31 -15.14 -6.98 19.91
CA SER A 31 -14.44 -5.80 20.39
C SER A 31 -13.08 -5.76 19.68
N LYS A 32 -12.93 -4.85 18.70
CA LYS A 32 -11.83 -4.87 17.74
C LYS A 32 -10.49 -4.73 18.47
N LYS A 33 -9.85 -5.86 18.77
CA LYS A 33 -8.54 -5.94 19.44
C LYS A 33 -7.58 -5.02 18.67
N LYS A 34 -6.94 -4.09 19.38
CA LYS A 34 -5.89 -3.26 18.81
C LYS A 34 -4.75 -4.16 18.38
N LEU A 35 -4.44 -4.19 17.08
CA LEU A 35 -3.21 -4.82 16.61
C LEU A 35 -1.99 -4.14 17.22
N SER A 36 -1.00 -4.96 17.55
CA SER A 36 0.39 -4.59 17.85
C SER A 36 1.19 -4.62 16.55
N ILE A 37 1.64 -3.46 16.06
CA ILE A 37 2.27 -3.29 14.75
C ILE A 37 3.70 -2.76 14.93
N GLY A 38 4.70 -3.52 14.48
CA GLY A 38 6.08 -3.05 14.36
C GLY A 38 6.36 -2.53 12.96
N ILE A 39 6.67 -1.25 12.81
CA ILE A 39 7.09 -0.64 11.55
C ILE A 39 8.62 -0.62 11.51
N PHE A 40 9.20 -1.46 10.65
CA PHE A 40 10.63 -1.56 10.40
C PHE A 40 10.99 -0.63 9.24
N GLY A 41 11.82 0.39 9.52
CA GLY A 41 12.05 1.53 8.63
C GLY A 41 11.12 2.69 8.99
N PHE A 42 11.61 3.62 9.81
CA PHE A 42 10.83 4.76 10.32
C PHE A 42 11.25 6.12 9.70
N GLY A 43 11.62 6.09 8.42
CA GLY A 43 11.74 7.31 7.60
C GLY A 43 10.36 7.87 7.19
N ASP A 44 10.33 8.79 6.24
CA ASP A 44 9.15 9.58 5.86
C ASP A 44 7.88 8.74 5.61
N PHE A 45 8.01 7.61 4.90
CA PHE A 45 6.88 6.73 4.62
C PHE A 45 6.40 5.98 5.87
N GLY A 46 7.32 5.43 6.67
CA GLY A 46 7.00 4.73 7.91
C GLY A 46 6.32 5.65 8.92
N GLN A 47 6.78 6.91 9.01
CA GLN A 47 6.14 7.96 9.81
C GLN A 47 4.75 8.33 9.26
N PHE A 48 4.61 8.49 7.94
CA PHE A 48 3.34 8.76 7.29
C PHE A 48 2.28 7.69 7.59
N LEU A 49 2.65 6.41 7.56
CA LEU A 49 1.75 5.31 7.94
C LEU A 49 1.44 5.33 9.45
N ALA A 50 2.46 5.53 10.28
CA ALA A 50 2.32 5.53 11.73
C ALA A 50 1.33 6.57 12.24
N LYS A 51 1.30 7.79 11.67
CA LYS A 51 0.33 8.86 11.99
C LYS A 51 -1.12 8.39 11.91
N THR A 52 -1.43 7.47 10.99
CA THR A 52 -2.76 6.87 10.86
C THR A 52 -2.93 5.67 11.78
N PHE A 53 -1.92 4.80 11.87
CA PHE A 53 -2.05 3.54 12.63
C PHE A 53 -2.25 3.80 14.14
N VAL A 54 -1.56 4.77 14.73
CA VAL A 54 -1.65 5.10 16.17
C VAL A 54 -3.06 5.53 16.63
N LYS A 55 -3.92 6.01 15.71
CA LYS A 55 -5.32 6.35 16.01
C LYS A 55 -6.07 5.18 16.66
N HIS A 56 -5.72 3.94 16.26
CA HIS A 56 -6.47 2.72 16.60
C HIS A 56 -5.62 1.52 17.01
N HIS A 57 -4.29 1.57 16.84
CA HIS A 57 -3.38 0.43 17.02
C HIS A 57 -2.20 0.80 17.92
N THR A 58 -1.55 -0.21 18.50
CA THR A 58 -0.28 -0.02 19.22
C THR A 58 0.85 -0.08 18.19
N VAL A 59 1.65 0.98 18.07
CA VAL A 59 2.70 1.09 17.06
C VAL A 59 4.08 1.14 17.70
N TYR A 60 4.95 0.24 17.26
CA TYR A 60 6.38 0.25 17.53
C TYR A 60 7.11 0.78 16.28
N ALA A 61 8.03 1.72 16.49
CA ALA A 61 8.86 2.30 15.47
C ALA A 61 10.27 1.70 15.57
N ILE A 62 10.67 0.87 14.60
CA ILE A 62 11.96 0.19 14.59
C ILE A 62 12.79 0.74 13.42
N SER A 63 13.96 1.30 13.70
CA SER A 63 14.83 1.87 12.67
C SER A 63 16.29 1.90 13.10
N LYS A 64 17.20 2.01 12.13
CA LYS A 64 18.65 2.18 12.39
C LYS A 64 18.98 3.58 12.90
N SER A 65 18.36 4.62 12.31
CA SER A 65 18.52 6.00 12.76
C SER A 65 17.63 6.27 13.96
N ASP A 66 18.12 7.06 14.93
CA ASP A 66 17.35 7.46 16.10
C ASP A 66 16.15 8.34 15.72
N TYR A 67 14.95 7.84 15.99
CA TYR A 67 13.69 8.56 15.86
C TYR A 67 12.93 8.64 17.20
N THR A 68 13.60 8.46 18.35
CA THR A 68 12.97 8.41 19.69
C THR A 68 11.99 9.55 19.93
N THR A 69 12.42 10.79 19.69
CA THR A 69 11.58 11.99 19.87
C THR A 69 10.40 12.03 18.88
N VAL A 70 10.64 11.71 17.61
CA VAL A 70 9.61 11.74 16.55
C VAL A 70 8.53 10.69 16.82
N ALA A 71 8.95 9.45 17.10
CA ALA A 71 8.08 8.35 17.45
C ALA A 71 7.25 8.66 18.71
N LYS A 72 7.88 9.16 19.78
CA LYS A 72 7.19 9.54 21.02
C LYS A 72 6.12 10.62 20.77
N ASN A 73 6.46 11.66 20.02
CA ASN A 73 5.52 12.74 19.67
C ASN A 73 4.34 12.25 18.82
N MET A 74 4.52 11.15 18.08
CA MET A 74 3.47 10.49 17.31
C MET A 74 2.70 9.41 18.09
N GLY A 75 3.04 9.14 19.35
CA GLY A 75 2.41 8.07 20.14
C GLY A 75 2.92 6.66 19.82
N CYS A 76 4.06 6.53 19.12
CA CYS A 76 4.76 5.26 18.89
C CYS A 76 5.80 5.00 19.99
N ARG A 77 6.14 3.72 20.20
CA ARG A 77 7.32 3.32 21.01
C ARG A 77 8.51 3.09 20.08
N TYR A 78 9.57 3.89 20.19
CA TYR A 78 10.79 3.68 19.41
C TYR A 78 11.67 2.59 20.02
N ILE A 79 12.29 1.78 19.15
CA ILE A 79 13.31 0.78 19.49
C ILE A 79 14.37 0.84 18.38
N SER A 80 15.67 0.87 18.74
CA SER A 80 16.73 0.80 17.73
C SER A 80 16.72 -0.57 17.04
N LEU A 81 16.94 -0.59 15.72
CA LEU A 81 17.09 -1.84 14.96
C LEU A 81 18.25 -2.70 15.47
N ASP A 82 19.27 -2.07 16.06
CA ASP A 82 20.43 -2.75 16.64
C ASP A 82 20.10 -3.43 18.00
N ASP A 83 19.02 -3.03 18.68
CA ASP A 83 18.53 -3.72 19.88
C ASP A 83 17.62 -4.91 19.51
N VAL A 84 18.26 -5.89 18.89
CA VAL A 84 17.64 -7.17 18.52
C VAL A 84 17.06 -7.89 19.75
N SER A 85 17.63 -7.66 20.94
CA SER A 85 17.18 -8.28 22.19
C SER A 85 15.79 -7.82 22.58
N THR A 86 15.54 -6.50 22.62
CA THR A 86 14.21 -5.95 22.88
C THR A 86 13.25 -6.32 21.77
N ILE A 87 13.68 -6.22 20.50
CA ILE A 87 12.83 -6.56 19.33
C ILE A 87 12.32 -8.00 19.42
N ALA A 88 13.17 -8.97 19.76
CA ALA A 88 12.80 -10.38 19.86
C ALA A 88 11.78 -10.68 20.96
N THR A 89 11.63 -9.81 21.97
CA THR A 89 10.62 -9.94 23.04
C THR A 89 9.26 -9.32 22.70
N LEU A 90 9.12 -8.62 21.57
CA LEU A 90 7.88 -7.93 21.23
C LEU A 90 6.77 -8.90 20.80
N ASP A 91 5.65 -8.88 21.53
CA ASP A 91 4.41 -9.47 21.05
C ASP A 91 3.74 -8.57 19.99
N LEU A 92 4.28 -8.65 18.77
CA LEU A 92 3.69 -8.04 17.58
C LEU A 92 2.66 -8.99 16.95
N ASP A 93 1.51 -8.45 16.55
CA ASP A 93 0.59 -9.14 15.63
C ASP A 93 1.12 -9.02 14.18
N VAL A 94 1.63 -7.83 13.83
CA VAL A 94 2.05 -7.45 12.47
C VAL A 94 3.47 -6.87 12.49
N ILE A 95 4.29 -7.30 11.53
CA ILE A 95 5.59 -6.72 11.19
C ILE A 95 5.46 -6.10 9.80
N LEU A 96 5.67 -4.81 9.68
CA LEU A 96 5.57 -4.05 8.43
C LEU A 96 6.93 -3.46 8.05
N PHE A 97 7.45 -3.85 6.89
CA PHE A 97 8.67 -3.31 6.32
C PHE A 97 8.37 -2.09 5.44
N SER A 98 8.83 -0.93 5.92
CA SER A 98 8.80 0.38 5.27
C SER A 98 10.23 0.92 5.07
N VAL A 99 11.16 0.02 4.71
CA VAL A 99 12.56 0.32 4.36
C VAL A 99 12.71 0.61 2.86
N SER A 100 13.86 1.10 2.42
CA SER A 100 14.12 1.27 0.98
C SER A 100 14.17 -0.08 0.27
N ILE A 101 13.83 -0.11 -1.02
CA ILE A 101 13.84 -1.34 -1.83
C ILE A 101 15.24 -1.99 -1.78
N MET A 102 16.30 -1.18 -1.87
CA MET A 102 17.70 -1.63 -1.82
C MET A 102 18.09 -2.29 -0.48
N SER A 103 17.54 -1.82 0.64
CA SER A 103 17.91 -2.31 1.98
C SER A 103 17.04 -3.48 2.46
N PHE A 104 15.97 -3.83 1.74
CA PHE A 104 14.97 -4.80 2.19
C PHE A 104 15.54 -6.18 2.53
N HIS A 105 16.30 -6.81 1.62
CA HIS A 105 16.91 -8.12 1.89
C HIS A 105 17.84 -8.08 3.12
N GLN A 106 18.67 -7.05 3.25
CA GLN A 106 19.59 -6.92 4.38
C GLN A 106 18.84 -6.82 5.72
N VAL A 107 17.79 -5.99 5.79
CA VAL A 107 17.00 -5.83 7.02
C VAL A 107 16.16 -7.10 7.32
N LEU A 108 15.60 -7.74 6.30
CA LEU A 108 14.84 -8.99 6.44
C LEU A 108 15.71 -10.15 6.95
N THR A 109 16.98 -10.20 6.55
CA THR A 109 17.93 -11.27 6.92
C THR A 109 18.70 -10.99 8.20
N SER A 110 18.89 -9.73 8.60
CA SER A 110 19.53 -9.37 9.88
C SER A 110 18.67 -9.69 11.11
N LEU A 111 17.36 -9.84 10.93
CA LEU A 111 16.42 -10.11 12.03
C LEU A 111 16.35 -11.62 12.37
N PRO A 112 16.28 -11.98 13.66
CA PRO A 112 16.30 -13.37 14.09
C PRO A 112 14.99 -14.05 13.69
N LYS A 113 15.07 -15.25 13.08
CA LYS A 113 13.91 -15.88 12.43
C LYS A 113 12.73 -16.16 13.38
N ASN A 114 13.01 -16.34 14.67
CA ASN A 114 11.99 -16.56 15.70
C ASN A 114 11.01 -15.37 15.84
N LEU A 115 11.44 -14.15 15.54
CA LEU A 115 10.63 -12.94 15.53
C LEU A 115 9.39 -13.07 14.62
N PHE A 116 9.49 -13.85 13.54
CA PHE A 116 8.44 -13.93 12.52
C PHE A 116 7.38 -15.00 12.80
N HIS A 117 7.65 -15.98 13.68
CA HIS A 117 6.76 -17.14 13.89
C HIS A 117 5.34 -16.72 14.27
N ASN A 118 4.36 -17.35 13.61
CA ASN A 118 2.94 -17.05 13.76
C ASN A 118 2.53 -15.57 13.58
N LYS A 119 3.36 -14.68 13.01
CA LYS A 119 3.03 -13.25 12.78
C LYS A 119 2.55 -12.96 11.35
N LEU A 120 1.95 -11.79 11.13
CA LEU A 120 1.68 -11.28 9.78
C LEU A 120 2.82 -10.37 9.33
N ILE A 121 3.51 -10.76 8.27
CA ILE A 121 4.61 -10.01 7.68
C ILE A 121 4.10 -9.27 6.45
N VAL A 122 4.36 -7.97 6.40
CA VAL A 122 3.86 -7.03 5.40
C VAL A 122 5.01 -6.24 4.82
N ASP A 123 4.99 -5.99 3.52
CA ASP A 123 5.86 -5.01 2.88
C ASP A 123 5.02 -3.87 2.25
N VAL A 124 5.55 -2.66 2.21
CA VAL A 124 4.95 -1.49 1.54
C VAL A 124 5.85 -0.91 0.43
N LEU A 125 6.76 -1.71 -0.13
CA LEU A 125 7.69 -1.27 -1.18
C LEU A 125 6.95 -0.93 -2.48
N SER A 126 7.59 -0.14 -3.35
CA SER A 126 6.98 0.24 -4.65
C SER A 126 7.17 -0.76 -5.80
N VAL A 127 7.85 -1.88 -5.54
CA VAL A 127 7.89 -3.10 -6.38
C VAL A 127 7.39 -4.28 -5.56
N LYS A 128 6.89 -5.35 -6.19
CA LYS A 128 6.16 -6.42 -5.48
C LYS A 128 6.64 -7.84 -5.76
N GLU A 129 7.20 -8.16 -6.93
CA GLU A 129 7.76 -9.49 -7.19
C GLU A 129 9.00 -9.75 -6.30
N TYR A 130 9.87 -8.75 -6.18
CA TYR A 130 11.07 -8.83 -5.34
C TYR A 130 10.76 -9.12 -3.85
N PRO A 131 10.01 -8.27 -3.11
CA PRO A 131 9.74 -8.56 -1.70
C PRO A 131 8.90 -9.83 -1.49
N CYS A 132 8.02 -10.18 -2.44
CA CYS A 132 7.30 -11.47 -2.40
C CYS A 132 8.25 -12.66 -2.44
N LYS A 133 9.22 -12.66 -3.37
CA LYS A 133 10.25 -13.70 -3.47
C LYS A 133 11.07 -13.79 -2.18
N GLU A 134 11.66 -12.67 -1.76
CA GLU A 134 12.49 -12.59 -0.56
C GLU A 134 11.75 -13.07 0.70
N MET A 135 10.52 -12.61 0.93
CA MET A 135 9.72 -13.07 2.07
C MET A 135 9.40 -14.57 2.00
N LYS A 136 9.09 -15.12 0.83
CA LYS A 136 8.83 -16.56 0.67
C LYS A 136 10.07 -17.44 0.91
N GLU A 137 11.24 -16.96 0.53
CA GLU A 137 12.51 -17.69 0.66
C GLU A 137 13.12 -17.55 2.06
N GLN A 138 13.01 -16.37 2.68
CA GLN A 138 13.71 -16.05 3.92
C GLN A 138 12.89 -16.27 5.20
N LEU A 139 11.55 -16.32 5.14
CA LEU A 139 10.71 -16.38 6.33
C LEU A 139 10.27 -17.81 6.71
N PRO A 140 10.08 -18.10 8.02
CA PRO A 140 9.48 -19.35 8.47
C PRO A 140 8.14 -19.68 7.79
N LYS A 141 7.83 -20.97 7.60
CA LYS A 141 6.64 -21.42 6.84
C LYS A 141 5.30 -21.10 7.53
N ASP A 142 5.32 -20.92 8.85
CA ASP A 142 4.19 -20.68 9.74
C ASP A 142 3.80 -19.19 9.91
N CYS A 143 4.57 -18.27 9.33
CA CYS A 143 4.18 -16.85 9.30
C CYS A 143 3.32 -16.51 8.06
N ASP A 144 2.42 -15.54 8.21
CA ASP A 144 1.63 -15.02 7.11
C ASP A 144 2.41 -13.96 6.32
N ILE A 145 2.22 -13.89 5.01
CA ILE A 145 2.86 -12.92 4.09
C ILE A 145 1.79 -12.18 3.29
N LEU A 146 1.83 -10.85 3.35
CA LEU A 146 0.97 -9.93 2.60
C LEU A 146 1.83 -8.87 1.90
N CYS A 147 1.93 -8.93 0.58
CA CYS A 147 2.61 -7.88 -0.18
C CYS A 147 1.66 -6.70 -0.41
N THR A 148 2.09 -5.46 -0.18
CA THR A 148 1.23 -4.29 -0.36
C THR A 148 1.97 -3.12 -1.02
N HIS A 149 1.21 -2.20 -1.64
CA HIS A 149 1.71 -0.93 -2.11
C HIS A 149 0.59 0.10 -2.02
N PRO A 150 0.64 1.03 -1.05
CA PRO A 150 -0.15 2.25 -1.10
C PRO A 150 0.39 3.08 -2.27
N MET A 151 -0.44 3.35 -3.29
CA MET A 151 -0.03 4.07 -4.51
C MET A 151 0.09 5.59 -4.28
N PHE A 152 0.44 5.98 -3.06
CA PHE A 152 0.44 7.33 -2.53
C PHE A 152 1.40 7.40 -1.33
N GLY A 153 1.91 8.60 -1.05
CA GLY A 153 2.87 8.82 0.03
C GLY A 153 2.61 10.13 0.78
N PRO A 154 3.61 10.64 1.51
CA PRO A 154 3.46 11.84 2.34
C PRO A 154 2.88 13.05 1.60
N GLU A 155 3.24 13.26 0.33
CA GLU A 155 2.78 14.41 -0.46
C GLU A 155 1.35 14.25 -1.02
N SER A 156 1.03 13.07 -1.57
CA SER A 156 -0.26 12.79 -2.22
C SER A 156 -1.35 12.39 -1.23
N GLY A 157 -1.00 11.84 -0.07
CA GLY A 157 -1.92 11.46 1.01
C GLY A 157 -1.97 12.41 2.21
N LYS A 158 -1.39 13.62 2.12
CA LYS A 158 -1.31 14.57 3.25
C LYS A 158 -2.65 15.02 3.83
N PHE A 159 -3.73 14.94 3.05
CA PHE A 159 -5.07 15.36 3.46
C PHE A 159 -6.02 14.19 3.79
N GLY A 160 -5.48 12.96 3.90
CA GLY A 160 -6.26 11.74 4.09
C GLY A 160 -6.04 10.76 2.93
N TRP A 161 -6.56 9.53 3.08
CA TRP A 161 -6.34 8.44 2.11
C TRP A 161 -7.59 8.07 1.30
N LYS A 162 -8.67 8.84 1.46
CA LYS A 162 -9.93 8.66 0.75
C LYS A 162 -9.72 8.63 -0.76
N ASP A 163 -10.31 7.64 -1.41
CA ASP A 163 -10.23 7.37 -2.85
C ASP A 163 -8.81 7.08 -3.38
N LEU A 164 -7.76 7.10 -2.53
CA LEU A 164 -6.40 6.74 -2.93
C LEU A 164 -6.25 5.22 -3.06
N THR A 165 -5.55 4.78 -4.10
CA THR A 165 -5.41 3.35 -4.41
C THR A 165 -4.45 2.67 -3.43
N PHE A 166 -4.91 1.58 -2.81
CA PHE A 166 -4.09 0.67 -2.02
C PHE A 166 -4.11 -0.73 -2.67
N VAL A 167 -2.96 -1.16 -3.19
CA VAL A 167 -2.81 -2.48 -3.82
C VAL A 167 -2.33 -3.51 -2.80
N TYR A 168 -2.88 -4.72 -2.85
CA TYR A 168 -2.42 -5.84 -2.00
C TYR A 168 -2.50 -7.20 -2.69
N ASP A 169 -1.56 -8.08 -2.32
CA ASP A 169 -1.55 -9.49 -2.69
C ASP A 169 -1.43 -10.39 -1.44
N LYS A 170 -2.26 -11.43 -1.37
CA LYS A 170 -2.30 -12.39 -0.26
C LYS A 170 -1.42 -13.59 -0.61
N ILE A 171 -0.12 -13.49 -0.29
CA ILE A 171 0.88 -14.49 -0.70
C ILE A 171 0.74 -15.80 0.08
N ARG A 172 0.59 -15.70 1.41
CA ARG A 172 0.38 -16.86 2.30
C ARG A 172 -0.37 -16.38 3.53
N ILE A 173 -1.66 -16.68 3.65
CA ILE A 173 -2.48 -16.24 4.79
C ILE A 173 -3.16 -17.45 5.42
N THR A 174 -2.81 -17.72 6.68
CA THR A 174 -3.43 -18.70 7.57
C THR A 174 -4.36 -18.00 8.57
N ASN A 175 -3.91 -16.89 9.18
CA ASN A 175 -4.74 -16.08 10.07
C ASN A 175 -5.52 -15.00 9.28
N GLU A 176 -6.62 -15.43 8.64
CA GLU A 176 -7.53 -14.56 7.90
C GLU A 176 -8.10 -13.41 8.75
N THR A 177 -8.35 -13.64 10.05
CA THR A 177 -8.89 -12.60 10.96
C THR A 177 -7.90 -11.45 11.13
N ARG A 178 -6.63 -11.75 11.42
CA ARG A 178 -5.57 -10.74 11.53
C ARG A 178 -5.31 -10.03 10.21
N CYS A 179 -5.25 -10.77 9.10
CA CYS A 179 -5.08 -10.19 7.77
C CYS A 179 -6.21 -9.20 7.43
N LYS A 180 -7.47 -9.59 7.69
CA LYS A 180 -8.63 -8.70 7.54
C LYS A 180 -8.54 -7.47 8.45
N GLN A 181 -8.15 -7.64 9.72
CA GLN A 181 -7.98 -6.52 10.67
C GLN A 181 -6.94 -5.51 10.20
N PHE A 182 -5.80 -5.97 9.66
CA PHE A 182 -4.79 -5.07 9.09
C PHE A 182 -5.31 -4.37 7.82
N LEU A 183 -5.95 -5.10 6.91
CA LEU A 183 -6.56 -4.51 5.70
C LEU A 183 -7.72 -3.53 6.02
N GLN A 184 -8.37 -3.65 7.20
CA GLN A 184 -9.38 -2.68 7.64
C GLN A 184 -8.80 -1.30 7.95
N ILE A 185 -7.48 -1.15 8.18
CA ILE A 185 -6.87 0.17 8.42
C ILE A 185 -7.08 1.06 7.19
N TRP A 186 -6.65 0.57 6.02
CA TRP A 186 -6.79 1.23 4.72
C TRP A 186 -8.26 1.40 4.32
N LYS A 187 -9.10 0.37 4.51
CA LYS A 187 -10.53 0.45 4.18
C LYS A 187 -11.29 1.50 5.02
N LYS A 188 -10.90 1.71 6.28
CA LYS A 188 -11.52 2.73 7.15
C LYS A 188 -11.16 4.16 6.76
N GLU A 189 -9.96 4.37 6.23
CA GLU A 189 -9.52 5.66 5.67
C GLU A 189 -10.00 5.83 4.21
N GLU A 190 -10.99 5.04 3.79
CA GLU A 190 -11.66 5.09 2.49
C GLU A 190 -10.75 4.88 1.27
N CYS A 191 -9.63 4.15 1.42
CA CYS A 191 -8.80 3.76 0.27
C CYS A 191 -9.58 2.91 -0.75
N ASN A 192 -9.25 3.08 -2.03
CA ASN A 192 -9.66 2.16 -3.09
C ASN A 192 -8.84 0.87 -3.00
N MET A 193 -9.45 -0.20 -2.49
CA MET A 193 -8.79 -1.47 -2.16
C MET A 193 -8.69 -2.40 -3.37
N ILE A 194 -7.50 -2.49 -3.98
CA ILE A 194 -7.26 -3.28 -5.19
C ILE A 194 -6.48 -4.56 -4.87
N LYS A 195 -7.12 -5.73 -4.99
CA LYS A 195 -6.41 -7.02 -4.93
C LYS A 195 -5.78 -7.32 -6.30
N MET A 196 -4.47 -7.53 -6.34
CA MET A 196 -3.72 -7.78 -7.58
C MET A 196 -2.50 -8.66 -7.30
N SER A 197 -2.08 -9.51 -8.25
CA SER A 197 -0.85 -10.29 -8.07
C SER A 197 0.39 -9.41 -8.15
N CYS A 198 1.46 -9.78 -7.44
CA CYS A 198 2.74 -9.06 -7.48
C CYS A 198 3.29 -8.85 -8.90
N GLU A 199 3.22 -9.87 -9.77
CA GLU A 199 3.64 -9.77 -11.16
C GLU A 199 2.79 -8.76 -11.96
N GLN A 200 1.46 -8.82 -11.79
CA GLN A 200 0.58 -7.92 -12.53
C GLN A 200 0.69 -6.47 -12.01
N HIS A 201 1.01 -6.28 -10.73
CA HIS A 201 1.40 -4.99 -10.18
C HIS A 201 2.67 -4.46 -10.87
N ASP A 202 3.78 -5.20 -10.85
CA ASP A 202 5.06 -4.71 -11.38
C ASP A 202 5.00 -4.45 -12.89
N LYS A 203 4.24 -5.27 -13.62
CA LYS A 203 3.92 -5.06 -15.05
C LYS A 203 3.12 -3.77 -15.31
N TYR A 204 2.30 -3.30 -14.36
CA TYR A 204 1.60 -2.03 -14.47
C TYR A 204 2.44 -0.85 -13.98
N THR A 205 3.11 -0.94 -12.81
CA THR A 205 3.93 0.17 -12.28
C THR A 205 5.14 0.48 -13.15
N ALA A 206 5.68 -0.51 -13.88
CA ALA A 206 6.67 -0.26 -14.94
C ALA A 206 6.14 0.72 -15.99
N LYS A 207 4.86 0.64 -16.36
CA LYS A 207 4.22 1.47 -17.40
C LYS A 207 3.60 2.76 -16.89
N SER A 208 3.34 2.87 -15.59
CA SER A 208 2.81 4.07 -14.95
C SER A 208 3.87 4.74 -14.07
N GLN A 209 4.00 4.33 -12.81
CA GLN A 209 4.90 4.94 -11.82
C GLN A 209 6.33 5.14 -12.33
N PHE A 210 6.95 4.10 -12.90
CA PHE A 210 8.33 4.20 -13.40
C PHE A 210 8.45 5.19 -14.58
N VAL A 211 7.48 5.21 -15.51
CA VAL A 211 7.41 6.23 -16.56
C VAL A 211 7.27 7.63 -15.96
N THR A 212 6.41 7.80 -14.95
CA THR A 212 6.25 9.08 -14.24
C THR A 212 7.56 9.56 -13.63
N HIS A 213 8.34 8.70 -12.96
CA HIS A 213 9.66 9.09 -12.44
C HIS A 213 10.68 9.41 -13.56
N VAL A 214 10.74 8.60 -14.63
CA VAL A 214 11.63 8.87 -15.79
C VAL A 214 11.33 10.25 -16.37
N THR A 215 10.05 10.55 -16.66
CA THR A 215 9.64 11.85 -17.20
C THR A 215 9.99 12.99 -16.23
N SER A 216 9.68 12.82 -14.95
CA SER A 216 9.90 13.85 -13.91
C SER A 216 11.37 14.21 -13.72
N ARG A 217 12.25 13.20 -13.77
CA ARG A 217 13.71 13.40 -13.64
C ARG A 217 14.35 13.94 -14.92
N ILE A 218 13.83 13.61 -16.11
CA ILE A 218 14.25 14.26 -17.36
C ILE A 218 13.88 15.75 -17.35
N ILE A 219 12.74 16.13 -16.76
CA ILE A 219 12.35 17.54 -16.56
C ILE A 219 13.27 18.24 -15.56
N GLU A 220 13.64 17.55 -14.47
CA GLU A 220 14.56 18.04 -13.44
C GLU A 220 15.98 18.29 -14.01
N GLU A 221 16.52 17.32 -14.75
CA GLU A 221 17.86 17.38 -15.37
C GLU A 221 18.02 18.58 -16.32
N GLN A 222 16.94 18.97 -17.03
CA GLN A 222 16.91 20.14 -17.90
C GLN A 222 16.94 21.47 -17.13
N SER A 223 16.83 21.46 -15.80
CA SER A 223 16.83 22.67 -14.94
C SER A 223 15.77 23.70 -15.36
N LEU A 224 14.59 23.23 -15.78
CA LEU A 224 13.51 24.09 -16.27
C LEU A 224 12.92 24.93 -15.12
N VAL A 225 12.75 26.23 -15.38
CA VAL A 225 12.21 27.21 -14.42
C VAL A 225 10.90 27.83 -14.93
N PRO A 226 10.02 28.31 -14.02
CA PRO A 226 8.82 29.07 -14.41
C PRO A 226 9.14 30.32 -15.23
N THR A 227 8.23 30.70 -16.12
CA THR A 227 8.33 31.90 -16.98
C THR A 227 7.07 32.78 -16.86
N PRO A 228 7.13 34.06 -17.26
CA PRO A 228 5.95 34.94 -17.27
C PRO A 228 4.82 34.52 -18.23
N ILE A 229 5.05 33.52 -19.08
CA ILE A 229 4.11 33.06 -20.13
C ILE A 229 3.84 31.55 -20.05
N ASP A 230 3.98 30.97 -18.86
CA ASP A 230 3.77 29.54 -18.63
C ASP A 230 2.37 29.07 -19.06
N THR A 231 2.33 28.01 -19.85
CA THR A 231 1.07 27.32 -20.16
C THR A 231 0.66 26.42 -18.99
N LYS A 232 -0.64 26.15 -18.83
CA LYS A 232 -1.13 25.20 -17.81
C LYS A 232 -0.56 23.79 -17.97
N GLY A 233 -0.18 23.39 -19.19
CA GLY A 233 0.57 22.16 -19.44
C GLY A 233 1.97 22.22 -18.80
N PHE A 234 2.71 23.31 -19.00
CA PHE A 234 4.05 23.47 -18.43
C PHE A 234 4.02 23.62 -16.89
N GLU A 235 3.06 24.37 -16.33
CA GLU A 235 2.83 24.40 -14.87
C GLU A 235 2.60 22.97 -14.31
N THR A 236 1.89 22.12 -15.05
CA THR A 236 1.65 20.72 -14.64
C THR A 236 2.94 19.90 -14.67
N LEU A 237 3.80 20.08 -15.68
CA LEU A 237 5.10 19.39 -15.78
C LEU A 237 6.06 19.81 -14.66
N LEU A 238 6.14 21.10 -14.35
CA LEU A 238 6.97 21.61 -13.24
C LEU A 238 6.46 21.10 -11.88
N ASN A 239 5.14 21.11 -11.66
CA ASN A 239 4.54 20.56 -10.45
C ASN A 239 4.75 19.04 -10.31
N LEU A 240 4.66 18.30 -11.43
CA LEU A 240 4.94 16.87 -11.46
C LEU A 240 6.39 16.59 -11.03
N SER A 241 7.36 17.24 -11.70
CA SER A 241 8.78 17.12 -11.36
C SER A 241 9.04 17.48 -9.89
N LYS A 242 8.54 18.64 -9.43
CA LYS A 242 8.65 19.07 -8.02
C LYS A 242 8.03 18.10 -7.00
N SER A 243 6.97 17.38 -7.36
CA SER A 243 6.36 16.37 -6.47
C SER A 243 7.10 15.04 -6.49
N THR A 244 7.52 14.56 -7.66
CA THR A 244 8.08 13.23 -7.88
C THR A 244 9.57 13.16 -7.59
N CYS A 245 10.30 14.27 -7.73
CA CYS A 245 11.73 14.32 -7.44
C CYS A 245 12.07 14.60 -5.97
N LYS A 246 11.05 14.83 -5.12
CA LYS A 246 11.20 14.70 -3.65
C LYS A 246 11.56 13.28 -3.21
N ASP A 247 11.12 12.27 -3.97
CA ASP A 247 11.53 10.90 -3.71
C ASP A 247 13.02 10.71 -4.02
N SER A 248 13.70 9.90 -3.22
CA SER A 248 15.15 9.70 -3.36
C SER A 248 15.51 9.06 -4.71
N PHE A 249 16.73 9.34 -5.19
CA PHE A 249 17.26 8.62 -6.35
C PHE A 249 17.40 7.11 -6.07
N GLU A 250 17.66 6.72 -4.82
CA GLU A 250 17.66 5.31 -4.40
C GLU A 250 16.30 4.62 -4.64
N LEU A 251 15.17 5.28 -4.33
CA LEU A 251 13.85 4.74 -4.63
C LEU A 251 13.68 4.51 -6.13
N PHE A 252 14.01 5.52 -6.95
CA PHE A 252 13.90 5.44 -8.40
C PHE A 252 14.81 4.34 -9.00
N TYR A 253 16.04 4.21 -8.50
CA TYR A 253 16.94 3.12 -8.87
C TYR A 253 16.36 1.75 -8.48
N GLY A 254 15.73 1.64 -7.30
CA GLY A 254 15.01 0.44 -6.87
C GLY A 254 13.83 0.07 -7.78
N LEU A 255 13.06 1.06 -8.25
CA LEU A 255 12.01 0.86 -9.27
C LEU A 255 12.56 0.32 -10.59
N TYR A 256 13.74 0.76 -11.00
CA TYR A 256 14.40 0.28 -12.22
C TYR A 256 14.98 -1.13 -12.04
N PHE A 257 15.74 -1.35 -10.97
CA PHE A 257 16.57 -2.55 -10.79
C PHE A 257 15.73 -3.78 -10.41
N TYR A 258 14.74 -3.62 -9.52
CA TYR A 258 13.96 -4.74 -9.00
C TYR A 258 12.66 -5.02 -9.75
N ASN A 259 12.30 -4.19 -10.74
CA ASN A 259 11.18 -4.46 -11.64
C ASN A 259 11.70 -4.95 -13.00
N LYS A 260 11.54 -6.26 -13.27
CA LYS A 260 11.98 -6.93 -14.52
C LYS A 260 11.42 -6.30 -15.81
N HIS A 261 10.38 -5.47 -15.72
CA HIS A 261 9.75 -4.79 -16.85
C HIS A 261 10.26 -3.35 -17.09
N ALA A 262 10.95 -2.74 -16.12
CA ALA A 262 11.36 -1.34 -16.19
C ALA A 262 12.35 -1.06 -17.33
N MET A 263 13.36 -1.91 -17.53
CA MET A 263 14.33 -1.75 -18.64
C MET A 263 13.64 -1.77 -20.02
N LYS A 264 12.67 -2.67 -20.23
CA LYS A 264 11.89 -2.70 -21.49
C LYS A 264 11.11 -1.40 -21.67
N GLN A 265 10.48 -0.89 -20.61
CA GLN A 265 9.73 0.37 -20.70
C GLN A 265 10.65 1.58 -20.94
N LEU A 266 11.84 1.62 -20.34
CA LEU A 266 12.83 2.67 -20.57
C LEU A 266 13.30 2.72 -22.03
N ASN A 267 13.51 1.56 -22.66
CA ASN A 267 13.83 1.49 -24.08
C ASN A 267 12.66 1.98 -24.93
N MET A 268 11.43 1.53 -24.66
CA MET A 268 10.22 2.05 -25.34
C MET A 268 10.04 3.56 -25.19
N TYR A 269 10.45 4.16 -24.06
CA TYR A 269 10.44 5.61 -23.86
C TYR A 269 11.47 6.33 -24.76
N LYS A 270 12.69 5.78 -24.88
CA LYS A 270 13.72 6.29 -25.79
C LYS A 270 13.30 6.18 -27.25
N ASP A 271 12.76 5.03 -27.65
CA ASP A 271 12.26 4.79 -29.01
C ASP A 271 11.14 5.78 -29.38
N ALA A 272 10.25 6.07 -28.43
CA ALA A 272 9.21 7.09 -28.60
C ALA A 272 9.78 8.51 -28.76
N LEU A 273 10.83 8.87 -28.01
CA LEU A 273 11.52 10.16 -28.15
C LEU A 273 12.14 10.30 -29.55
N TYR A 274 12.92 9.31 -30.00
CA TYR A 274 13.51 9.30 -31.35
C TYR A 274 12.45 9.32 -32.45
N ALA A 275 11.32 8.62 -32.27
CA ALA A 275 10.21 8.65 -33.23
C ALA A 275 9.54 10.03 -33.32
N ILE A 276 9.46 10.78 -32.21
CA ILE A 276 8.98 12.16 -32.22
C ILE A 276 9.99 13.11 -32.86
N GLU A 277 11.27 13.00 -32.51
CA GLU A 277 12.36 13.78 -33.13
C GLU A 277 12.37 13.62 -34.65
N LYS A 278 12.32 12.38 -35.14
CA LYS A 278 12.24 12.07 -36.58
C LYS A 278 11.00 12.70 -37.23
N ARG A 279 9.82 12.60 -36.60
CA ARG A 279 8.58 13.21 -37.11
C ARG A 279 8.63 14.74 -37.15
N LEU A 280 9.42 15.38 -36.28
CA LEU A 280 9.63 16.82 -36.29
C LEU A 280 10.59 17.24 -37.41
N SER A 281 11.67 16.48 -37.64
CA SER A 281 12.65 16.77 -38.70
C SER A 281 12.10 16.51 -40.11
N GLU A 282 11.23 15.50 -40.27
CA GLU A 282 10.58 15.14 -41.54
C GLU A 282 9.28 15.93 -41.81
N TYR A 283 8.86 16.84 -40.93
CA TYR A 283 7.57 17.54 -41.09
C TYR A 283 7.58 18.43 -42.34
N PRO A 284 6.71 18.19 -43.33
CA PRO A 284 6.79 18.85 -44.63
C PRO A 284 6.48 20.33 -44.50
N LYS A 285 7.46 21.18 -44.87
CA LYS A 285 7.22 22.60 -45.09
C LYS A 285 6.28 22.74 -46.29
N LYS A 286 5.03 23.16 -46.07
CA LYS A 286 4.18 23.64 -47.16
C LYS A 286 4.88 24.83 -47.82
N SER A 287 5.31 24.65 -49.07
CA SER A 287 5.68 25.77 -49.94
C SER A 287 4.47 26.71 -50.03
N LYS A 288 4.67 27.97 -49.63
CA LYS A 288 3.71 29.05 -49.86
C LYS A 288 3.72 29.47 -51.33
#